data_AF-A0A9P7ZQZ1-F1
#
_entry.id   AF-A0A9P7ZQZ1-F1
#
_cell.length_a   1.000
_cell.length_b   1.000
_cell.length_c   1.000
_cell.angle_alpha   90.00
_cell.angle_beta   90.00
_cell.angle_gamma   90.00
#
_symmetry.space_group_name_H-M   'P 1'
#
loop_
_entity.id
_entity.type
_entity.pdbx_description
1 polymer ?
#
loop_
_entity_poly.entity_id
_entity_poly.type
_entity_poly.pdbx_seq_one_letter_code
_entity_poly.pdbx_strand_id
1 'polypeptide(L)'
;MNIIARPGPRLFRLPPLRRIAQPWSSPRTLATHTRGGSSHSSTDYEVTDADIRTLASKHLHPLSLADLVKHGRPPLSEQSLLSSANFALSLLPIRLAHRLQALRNLPYIVVSNPNISKIYDTYIKSLSILLPYWHNAAQGRPIATLEEEIRFTNTLAQLVAQHTDTIPILARGFLECKRYISPAEVTRFLDEHLRARIGTRLVAEQHIALHFSSQPHWDPEASPTPCPEYPSFVGVIDTALRPATVVESCAGFVADICELRYGVRPLLYIDGQPDATFASVPMHLEYIVTEMLKNAFRATIENKSKEPVVVTIAPEPPLPETEILNIKGPDKEIGPFRNDAIRPLDDNAPGVTIRIRDRGGGIPPHVLPNIWSYSFTTFSDEDEMPGSSGSDGLHALSNAGSGVSSIAGLGYGLPLSRAYAEYFGGGIAVESLYRWGTDVYLRLKGIGKIDDKK
;
A
#
# COMPACT_ATOMS: atom_id res chain seq x y z
N MET A 1 -27.61 -20.12 -26.92
CA MET A 1 -26.59 -19.10 -27.27
C MET A 1 -25.60 -19.03 -26.12
N ASN A 2 -24.44 -19.67 -26.27
CA ASN A 2 -23.40 -19.74 -25.25
C ASN A 2 -22.74 -18.37 -25.08
N ILE A 3 -22.92 -17.75 -23.92
CA ILE A 3 -22.19 -16.55 -23.52
C ILE A 3 -20.88 -17.01 -22.89
N ILE A 4 -19.79 -16.77 -23.61
CA ILE A 4 -18.42 -16.99 -23.15
C ILE A 4 -18.14 -15.94 -22.06
N ALA A 5 -18.09 -16.38 -20.81
CA ALA A 5 -17.63 -15.58 -19.69
C ALA A 5 -16.13 -15.28 -19.88
N ARG A 6 -15.78 -14.01 -20.10
CA ARG A 6 -14.39 -13.56 -20.04
C ARG A 6 -13.94 -13.56 -18.58
N PRO A 7 -12.75 -14.11 -18.23
CA PRO A 7 -12.21 -13.99 -16.89
C PRO A 7 -11.85 -12.53 -16.61
N GLY A 8 -12.34 -11.97 -15.49
CA GLY A 8 -11.97 -10.64 -15.02
C GLY A 8 -10.50 -10.53 -14.62
N PRO A 9 -9.94 -9.31 -14.54
CA PRO A 9 -8.56 -9.11 -14.11
C PRO A 9 -8.38 -9.62 -12.67
N ARG A 10 -7.34 -10.42 -12.45
CA ARG A 10 -7.04 -11.05 -11.16
C ARG A 10 -6.46 -10.01 -10.21
N LEU A 11 -7.07 -9.91 -9.02
CA LEU A 11 -6.61 -9.12 -7.88
C LEU A 11 -5.16 -9.42 -7.52
N PHE A 12 -4.44 -8.38 -7.11
CA PHE A 12 -3.10 -8.43 -6.53
C PHE A 12 -3.08 -9.45 -5.37
N ARG A 13 -2.51 -10.63 -5.62
CA ARG A 13 -2.25 -11.63 -4.58
C ARG A 13 -0.76 -11.90 -4.57
N LEU A 14 -0.10 -11.63 -3.44
CA LEU A 14 1.17 -12.29 -3.18
C LEU A 14 0.91 -13.81 -3.22
N PRO A 15 1.67 -14.59 -4.00
CA PRO A 15 1.46 -16.03 -4.06
C PRO A 15 1.65 -16.62 -2.66
N PRO A 16 0.84 -17.63 -2.27
CA PRO A 16 1.02 -18.29 -0.98
C PRO A 16 2.41 -18.92 -0.92
N LEU A 17 3.11 -18.70 0.21
CA LEU A 17 4.48 -19.16 0.51
C LEU A 17 4.73 -20.66 0.24
N ARG A 18 3.68 -21.49 0.07
CA ARG A 18 3.77 -22.94 -0.16
C ARG A 18 4.32 -23.35 -1.53
N ARG A 19 4.40 -22.46 -2.53
CA ARG A 19 5.03 -22.78 -3.84
C ARG A 19 6.53 -22.44 -3.91
N ILE A 20 7.11 -21.84 -2.89
CA ILE A 20 8.50 -21.32 -2.89
C ILE A 20 9.55 -22.43 -2.64
N ALA A 21 9.12 -23.66 -2.33
CA ALA A 21 10.02 -24.78 -2.06
C ALA A 21 9.88 -25.89 -3.12
N GLN A 22 10.47 -25.70 -4.30
CA GLN A 22 10.88 -26.79 -5.19
C GLN A 22 12.34 -26.53 -5.60
N PRO A 23 13.32 -27.30 -5.10
CA PRO A 23 14.68 -27.22 -5.60
C PRO A 23 14.73 -27.82 -7.00
N TRP A 24 15.41 -27.12 -7.90
CA TRP A 24 15.79 -27.57 -9.23
C TRP A 24 16.37 -29.00 -9.18
N SER A 25 15.78 -29.93 -9.92
CA SER A 25 16.25 -31.32 -9.99
C SER A 25 17.10 -31.53 -11.24
N SER A 26 18.29 -32.11 -11.06
CA SER A 26 19.23 -32.58 -12.10
C SER A 26 20.21 -33.60 -11.46
N PRO A 27 20.83 -34.54 -12.22
CA PRO A 27 20.49 -35.96 -12.17
C PRO A 27 21.27 -36.80 -11.15
N ARG A 28 20.70 -37.97 -10.85
CA ARG A 28 21.11 -39.00 -9.89
C ARG A 28 22.61 -39.38 -9.96
N THR A 29 23.26 -39.32 -8.81
CA THR A 29 24.42 -40.15 -8.46
C THR A 29 24.22 -40.71 -7.05
N LEU A 30 24.32 -42.04 -6.91
CA LEU A 30 24.19 -42.78 -5.64
C LEU A 30 25.32 -42.41 -4.67
N ALA A 31 24.98 -42.04 -3.43
CA ALA A 31 25.87 -42.21 -2.28
C ALA A 31 25.11 -42.23 -0.93
N THR A 32 25.19 -43.40 -0.29
CA THR A 32 25.14 -43.77 1.13
C THR A 32 24.83 -42.70 2.22
N HIS A 33 23.83 -43.03 3.04
CA HIS A 33 23.43 -42.37 4.28
C HIS A 33 24.57 -42.22 5.31
N THR A 34 24.77 -40.99 5.81
CA THR A 34 25.29 -40.72 7.15
C THR A 34 24.43 -39.64 7.82
N ARG A 35 23.99 -39.90 9.06
CA ARG A 35 23.20 -39.01 9.91
C ARG A 35 24.10 -37.88 10.44
N GLY A 36 23.79 -36.63 10.12
CA GLY A 36 24.33 -35.44 10.78
C GLY A 36 23.19 -34.44 11.02
N GLY A 37 22.91 -34.12 12.28
CA GLY A 37 21.91 -33.10 12.64
C GLY A 37 22.42 -31.71 12.28
N SER A 38 21.63 -30.93 11.54
CA SER A 38 21.92 -29.52 11.27
C SER A 38 21.19 -28.64 12.29
N SER A 39 21.95 -28.00 13.17
CA SER A 39 21.49 -26.86 13.97
C SER A 39 21.42 -25.63 13.08
N HIS A 40 20.21 -25.21 12.69
CA HIS A 40 19.96 -23.87 12.18
C HIS A 40 19.86 -22.91 13.38
N SER A 41 20.97 -22.29 13.78
CA SER A 41 20.91 -21.13 14.69
C SER A 41 20.79 -19.86 13.85
N SER A 42 19.57 -19.35 13.66
CA SER A 42 19.37 -17.96 13.26
C SER A 42 19.78 -17.08 14.44
N THR A 43 20.92 -16.41 14.33
CA THR A 43 21.36 -15.42 15.31
C THR A 43 20.52 -14.16 15.16
N ASP A 44 19.43 -14.06 15.93
CA ASP A 44 18.68 -12.82 16.06
C ASP A 44 19.62 -11.76 16.69
N TYR A 45 19.93 -10.70 15.94
CA TYR A 45 20.73 -9.58 16.44
C TYR A 45 19.95 -8.85 17.55
N GLU A 46 20.57 -8.64 18.71
CA GLU A 46 19.93 -7.91 19.80
C GLU A 46 19.96 -6.40 19.54
N VAL A 47 18.79 -5.79 19.31
CA VAL A 47 18.66 -4.35 19.06
C VAL A 47 18.91 -3.58 20.34
N THR A 48 19.93 -2.71 20.34
CA THR A 48 20.23 -1.88 21.50
C THR A 48 19.52 -0.52 21.44
N ASP A 49 19.39 0.14 22.59
CA ASP A 49 18.92 1.53 22.64
C ASP A 49 19.85 2.50 21.89
N ALA A 50 21.14 2.18 21.81
CA ALA A 50 22.10 2.95 21.04
C ALA A 50 21.84 2.84 19.53
N ASP A 51 21.47 1.65 19.02
CA ASP A 51 21.12 1.45 17.62
C ASP A 51 19.91 2.29 17.22
N ILE A 52 18.83 2.21 18.03
CA ILE A 52 17.60 2.96 17.79
C ILE A 52 17.89 4.47 17.80
N ARG A 53 18.62 4.96 18.80
CA ARG A 53 18.97 6.40 18.89
C ARG A 53 19.83 6.86 17.72
N THR A 54 20.79 6.04 17.29
CA THR A 54 21.72 6.36 16.18
C THR A 54 21.00 6.38 14.84
N LEU A 55 20.08 5.45 14.61
CA LEU A 55 19.29 5.41 13.38
C LEU A 55 18.19 6.47 13.37
N ALA A 56 17.51 6.70 14.48
CA ALA A 56 16.44 7.70 14.58
C ALA A 56 16.96 9.15 14.55
N SER A 57 18.26 9.39 14.82
CA SER A 57 18.86 10.71 14.62
C SER A 57 19.18 11.02 13.15
N LYS A 58 19.14 10.03 12.26
CA LYS A 58 19.38 10.24 10.83
C LYS A 58 18.17 10.87 10.16
N HIS A 59 18.44 11.63 9.11
CA HIS A 59 17.45 12.30 8.28
C HIS A 59 16.51 11.29 7.60
N LEU A 60 15.19 11.54 7.67
CA LEU A 60 14.19 10.78 6.94
C LEU A 60 14.08 11.30 5.50
N HIS A 61 14.51 10.49 4.53
CA HIS A 61 14.30 10.78 3.11
C HIS A 61 12.79 10.78 2.78
N PRO A 62 12.18 11.90 2.33
CA PRO A 62 10.82 11.91 1.83
C PRO A 62 10.77 11.11 0.53
N LEU A 63 9.95 10.06 0.47
CA LEU A 63 9.86 9.22 -0.73
C LEU A 63 9.01 9.94 -1.79
N SER A 64 9.59 10.19 -2.95
CA SER A 64 8.89 10.71 -4.12
C SER A 64 8.49 9.57 -5.08
N LEU A 65 7.54 9.84 -5.98
CA LEU A 65 7.25 8.89 -7.07
C LEU A 65 8.47 8.71 -8.00
N ALA A 66 9.29 9.75 -8.17
CA ALA A 66 10.54 9.71 -8.90
C ALA A 66 11.53 8.68 -8.32
N ASP A 67 11.61 8.59 -6.99
CA ASP A 67 12.48 7.62 -6.31
C ASP A 67 12.14 6.16 -6.62
N LEU A 68 10.86 5.89 -6.95
CA LEU A 68 10.38 4.55 -7.26
C LEU A 68 10.70 4.15 -8.70
N VAL A 69 10.61 5.10 -9.64
CA VAL A 69 10.84 4.84 -11.08
C VAL A 69 12.31 4.96 -11.51
N LYS A 70 13.18 5.54 -10.67
CA LYS A 70 14.59 5.81 -11.03
C LYS A 70 15.42 4.59 -11.46
N HIS A 71 15.02 3.38 -11.05
CA HIS A 71 15.73 2.15 -11.39
C HIS A 71 15.41 1.64 -12.80
N GLY A 72 14.43 2.24 -13.48
CA GLY A 72 14.04 1.90 -14.85
C GLY A 72 12.94 0.85 -14.94
N ARG A 73 12.56 0.52 -16.19
CA ARG A 73 11.52 -0.47 -16.47
C ARG A 73 12.13 -1.89 -16.40
N PRO A 74 11.45 -2.85 -15.77
CA PRO A 74 11.83 -4.26 -15.83
C PRO A 74 11.86 -4.82 -17.26
N PRO A 75 12.67 -5.85 -17.57
CA PRO A 75 13.60 -6.50 -16.65
C PRO A 75 14.83 -5.62 -16.36
N LEU A 76 15.20 -5.53 -15.08
CA LEU A 76 16.34 -4.75 -14.63
C LEU A 76 17.65 -5.50 -14.84
N SER A 77 18.73 -4.73 -15.08
CA SER A 77 20.09 -5.28 -14.99
C SER A 77 20.44 -5.65 -13.55
N GLU A 78 21.38 -6.59 -13.37
CA GLU A 78 21.89 -6.98 -12.05
C GLU A 78 22.32 -5.77 -11.22
N GLN A 79 23.06 -4.84 -11.81
CA GLN A 79 23.50 -3.61 -11.14
C GLN A 79 22.31 -2.74 -10.66
N SER A 80 21.24 -2.66 -11.44
CA SER A 80 20.04 -1.89 -11.10
C SER A 80 19.24 -2.55 -9.98
N LEU A 81 19.17 -3.89 -9.95
CA LEU A 81 18.57 -4.65 -8.84
C LEU A 81 19.36 -4.46 -7.54
N LEU A 82 20.69 -4.57 -7.60
CA LEU A 82 21.56 -4.32 -6.45
C LEU A 82 21.43 -2.87 -5.96
N SER A 83 21.33 -1.89 -6.87
CA SER A 83 21.06 -0.50 -6.51
C SER A 83 19.70 -0.35 -5.81
N SER A 84 18.66 -1.01 -6.31
CA SER A 84 17.33 -1.00 -5.68
C SER A 84 17.35 -1.62 -4.28
N ALA A 85 18.05 -2.74 -4.10
CA ALA A 85 18.19 -3.42 -2.82
C ALA A 85 18.87 -2.52 -1.78
N ASN A 86 20.01 -1.94 -2.16
CA ASN A 86 20.77 -1.04 -1.29
C ASN A 86 20.03 0.28 -1.02
N PHE A 87 19.24 0.78 -1.97
CA PHE A 87 18.37 1.93 -1.73
C PHE A 87 17.32 1.61 -0.66
N ALA A 88 16.64 0.46 -0.76
CA ALA A 88 15.70 0.03 0.28
C ALA A 88 16.40 -0.15 1.65
N LEU A 89 17.56 -0.81 1.69
CA LEU A 89 18.36 -1.00 2.90
C LEU A 89 18.82 0.33 3.53
N SER A 90 19.09 1.35 2.72
CA SER A 90 19.48 2.68 3.23
C SER A 90 18.35 3.41 3.97
N LEU A 91 17.09 3.07 3.66
CA LEU A 91 15.92 3.76 4.18
C LEU A 91 15.19 2.99 5.29
N LEU A 92 14.99 1.69 5.12
CA LEU A 92 14.09 0.90 5.97
C LEU A 92 14.53 0.89 7.46
N PRO A 93 15.81 0.63 7.83
CA PRO A 93 16.23 0.62 9.24
C PRO A 93 16.01 1.97 9.92
N ILE A 94 16.29 3.07 9.21
CA ILE A 94 16.08 4.44 9.71
C ILE A 94 14.59 4.67 9.97
N ARG A 95 13.72 4.33 9.02
CA ARG A 95 12.27 4.47 9.16
C ARG A 95 11.72 3.66 10.33
N LEU A 96 12.17 2.41 10.52
CA LEU A 96 11.77 1.57 11.65
C LEU A 96 12.23 2.16 12.99
N ALA A 97 13.46 2.66 13.08
CA ALA A 97 13.97 3.29 14.30
C ALA A 97 13.15 4.55 14.69
N HIS A 98 12.79 5.39 13.71
CA HIS A 98 11.88 6.53 13.92
C HIS A 98 10.51 6.09 14.44
N ARG A 99 9.96 4.96 13.95
CA ARG A 99 8.68 4.42 14.46
C ARG A 99 8.79 3.87 15.87
N LEU A 100 9.89 3.19 16.21
CA LEU A 100 10.17 2.72 17.56
C LEU A 100 10.28 3.89 18.54
N GLN A 101 10.97 4.96 18.17
CA GLN A 101 11.06 6.16 18.99
C GLN A 101 9.69 6.84 19.17
N ALA A 102 8.89 6.95 18.10
CA ALA A 102 7.55 7.51 18.18
C ALA A 102 6.64 6.71 19.14
N LEU A 103 6.71 5.37 19.09
CA LEU A 103 5.98 4.49 20.02
C LEU A 103 6.44 4.69 21.47
N ARG A 104 7.76 4.80 21.71
CA ARG A 104 8.32 5.06 23.06
C ARG A 104 7.93 6.42 23.65
N ASN A 105 7.61 7.39 22.79
CA ASN A 105 7.22 8.73 23.21
C ASN A 105 5.73 8.86 23.57
N LEU A 106 4.93 7.80 23.39
CA LEU A 106 3.55 7.77 23.86
C LEU A 106 3.49 7.74 25.40
N PRO A 107 2.38 8.17 26.03
CA PRO A 107 2.21 8.06 27.47
C PRO A 107 2.39 6.62 27.93
N TYR A 108 3.06 6.41 29.08
CA TYR A 108 3.41 5.07 29.58
C TYR A 108 2.21 4.12 29.60
N ILE A 109 1.06 4.58 30.08
CA ILE A 109 -0.19 3.79 30.14
C ILE A 109 -0.68 3.32 28.75
N VAL A 110 -0.38 4.06 27.69
CA VAL A 110 -0.69 3.69 26.30
C VAL A 110 0.34 2.67 25.79
N VAL A 111 1.62 2.86 26.09
CA VAL A 111 2.69 1.93 25.70
C VAL A 111 2.53 0.57 26.36
N SER A 112 2.06 0.54 27.62
CA SER A 112 1.78 -0.69 28.35
C SER A 112 0.58 -1.50 27.83
N ASN A 113 -0.20 -0.94 26.89
CA ASN A 113 -1.30 -1.67 26.28
C ASN A 113 -0.77 -2.89 25.49
N PRO A 114 -1.33 -4.10 25.65
CA PRO A 114 -0.83 -5.31 24.97
C PRO A 114 -0.79 -5.19 23.44
N ASN A 115 -1.75 -4.51 22.82
CA ASN A 115 -1.78 -4.32 21.38
C ASN A 115 -0.68 -3.37 20.90
N ILE A 116 -0.43 -2.28 21.63
CA ILE A 116 0.64 -1.32 21.33
C ILE A 116 2.02 -1.96 21.55
N SER A 117 2.19 -2.70 22.66
CA SER A 117 3.41 -3.46 22.93
C SER A 117 3.70 -4.48 21.83
N LYS A 118 2.69 -5.25 21.39
CA LYS A 118 2.83 -6.21 20.29
C LYS A 118 3.33 -5.55 19.00
N ILE A 119 2.85 -4.35 18.69
CA ILE A 119 3.32 -3.59 17.52
C ILE A 119 4.78 -3.17 17.72
N TYR A 120 5.11 -2.63 18.89
CA TYR A 120 6.48 -2.27 19.24
C TYR A 120 7.44 -3.47 19.08
N ASP A 121 7.08 -4.64 19.61
CA ASP A 121 7.88 -5.88 19.51
C ASP A 121 8.05 -6.31 18.05
N THR A 122 7.01 -6.15 17.23
CA THR A 122 7.07 -6.44 15.79
C THR A 122 8.05 -5.50 15.07
N TYR A 123 8.07 -4.21 15.41
CA TYR A 123 9.05 -3.26 14.88
C TYR A 123 10.48 -3.56 15.36
N ILE A 124 10.67 -3.94 16.63
CA ILE A 124 11.98 -4.33 17.17
C ILE A 124 12.52 -5.53 16.41
N LYS A 125 11.70 -6.58 16.25
CA LYS A 125 12.09 -7.78 15.49
C LYS A 125 12.39 -7.47 14.02
N SER A 126 11.65 -6.55 13.42
CA SER A 126 11.94 -6.15 12.03
C SER A 126 13.27 -5.42 11.92
N LEU A 127 13.59 -4.58 12.90
CA LEU A 127 14.87 -3.88 12.95
C LEU A 127 16.03 -4.86 13.23
N SER A 128 15.88 -5.83 14.14
CA SER A 128 16.92 -6.85 14.38
C SER A 128 17.30 -7.62 13.12
N ILE A 129 16.31 -7.93 12.28
CA ILE A 129 16.51 -8.63 11.02
C ILE A 129 17.29 -7.78 10.00
N LEU A 130 17.06 -6.46 9.97
CA LEU A 130 17.70 -5.57 8.98
C LEU A 130 19.06 -5.02 9.44
N LEU A 131 19.33 -4.97 10.74
CA LEU A 131 20.57 -4.41 11.28
C LEU A 131 21.85 -5.12 10.77
N PRO A 132 21.91 -6.46 10.64
CA PRO A 132 23.08 -7.12 10.06
C PRO A 132 23.42 -6.63 8.66
N TYR A 133 22.41 -6.48 7.78
CA TYR A 133 22.60 -5.91 6.45
C TYR A 133 23.09 -4.46 6.51
N TRP A 134 22.49 -3.67 7.40
CA TRP A 134 22.83 -2.25 7.54
C TRP A 134 24.25 -2.04 8.07
N HIS A 135 24.68 -2.80 9.08
CA HIS A 135 26.03 -2.76 9.63
C HIS A 135 27.08 -3.19 8.59
N ASN A 136 26.80 -4.25 7.83
CA ASN A 136 27.68 -4.67 6.73
C ASN A 136 27.84 -3.56 5.68
N ALA A 137 26.73 -2.94 5.26
CA ALA A 137 26.76 -1.82 4.32
C ALA A 137 27.54 -0.62 4.86
N ALA A 138 27.36 -0.27 6.15
CA ALA A 138 28.11 0.80 6.81
C ALA A 138 29.61 0.54 6.90
N GLN A 139 30.03 -0.73 6.92
CA GLN A 139 31.43 -1.17 6.86
C GLN A 139 31.99 -1.30 5.44
N GLY A 140 31.26 -0.83 4.43
CA GLY A 140 31.68 -0.89 3.02
C GLY A 140 31.38 -2.24 2.35
N ARG A 141 30.51 -3.07 2.93
CA ARG A 141 30.03 -4.33 2.36
C ARG A 141 28.52 -4.27 2.07
N PRO A 142 28.10 -3.47 1.08
CA PRO A 142 26.69 -3.43 0.65
C PRO A 142 26.28 -4.78 0.02
N ILE A 143 24.99 -4.94 -0.25
CA ILE A 143 24.48 -6.08 -1.02
C ILE A 143 25.11 -6.00 -2.42
N ALA A 144 25.98 -6.95 -2.75
CA ALA A 144 26.83 -6.87 -3.94
C ALA A 144 26.66 -8.06 -4.89
N THR A 145 25.92 -9.08 -4.48
CA THR A 145 25.68 -10.29 -5.27
C THR A 145 24.19 -10.58 -5.43
N LEU A 146 23.80 -11.23 -6.53
CA LEU A 146 22.40 -11.67 -6.73
C LEU A 146 21.91 -12.62 -5.63
N GLU A 147 22.78 -13.47 -5.08
CA GLU A 147 22.39 -14.37 -3.98
C GLU A 147 22.07 -13.61 -2.69
N GLU A 148 22.82 -12.55 -2.37
CA GLU A 148 22.50 -11.66 -1.25
C GLU A 148 21.22 -10.87 -1.51
N GLU A 149 21.01 -10.41 -2.74
CA GLU A 149 19.80 -9.69 -3.15
C GLU A 149 18.56 -10.59 -3.03
N ILE A 150 18.60 -11.84 -3.50
CA ILE A 150 17.51 -12.80 -3.37
C ILE A 150 17.19 -13.04 -1.89
N ARG A 151 18.22 -13.22 -1.04
CA ARG A 151 18.02 -13.39 0.41
C ARG A 151 17.38 -12.15 1.03
N PHE A 152 17.86 -10.97 0.68
CA PHE A 152 17.30 -9.71 1.16
C PHE A 152 15.84 -9.51 0.71
N THR A 153 15.51 -9.78 -0.55
CA THR A 153 14.15 -9.72 -1.09
C THR A 153 13.20 -10.66 -0.34
N ASN A 154 13.63 -11.89 -0.06
CA ASN A 154 12.87 -12.84 0.74
C ASN A 154 12.65 -12.33 2.18
N THR A 155 13.67 -11.73 2.79
CA THR A 155 13.55 -11.07 4.08
C THR A 155 12.52 -9.93 4.03
N LEU A 156 12.57 -9.04 3.03
CA LEU A 156 11.60 -7.97 2.89
C LEU A 156 10.17 -8.48 2.71
N ALA A 157 9.97 -9.52 1.89
CA ALA A 157 8.65 -10.12 1.70
C ALA A 157 8.06 -10.65 3.02
N GLN A 158 8.90 -11.29 3.86
CA GLN A 158 8.49 -11.74 5.20
C GLN A 158 8.15 -10.56 6.11
N LEU A 159 8.93 -9.48 6.09
CA LEU A 159 8.66 -8.29 6.90
C LEU A 159 7.35 -7.61 6.48
N VAL A 160 7.13 -7.42 5.17
CA VAL A 160 5.87 -6.86 4.64
C VAL A 160 4.67 -7.69 5.09
N ALA A 161 4.78 -9.03 5.04
CA ALA A 161 3.73 -9.92 5.49
C ALA A 161 3.47 -9.83 7.01
N GLN A 162 4.52 -9.74 7.84
CA GLN A 162 4.41 -9.60 9.30
C GLN A 162 3.73 -8.30 9.74
N HIS A 163 3.85 -7.23 8.94
CA HIS A 163 3.26 -5.92 9.26
C HIS A 163 1.83 -5.71 8.73
N THR A 164 1.25 -6.73 8.11
CA THR A 164 -0.09 -6.69 7.49
C THR A 164 -1.17 -6.23 8.48
N ASP A 165 -1.27 -6.88 9.64
CA ASP A 165 -2.31 -6.63 10.66
C ASP A 165 -2.01 -5.46 11.62
N THR A 166 -0.99 -4.63 11.34
CA THR A 166 -0.58 -3.60 12.31
C THR A 166 -1.61 -2.49 12.51
N ILE A 167 -2.32 -2.06 11.46
CA ILE A 167 -3.35 -1.01 11.55
C ILE A 167 -4.52 -1.43 12.47
N PRO A 168 -5.17 -2.60 12.28
CA PRO A 168 -6.26 -3.01 13.17
C PRO A 168 -5.80 -3.24 14.61
N ILE A 169 -4.61 -3.81 14.82
CA ILE A 169 -4.05 -3.98 16.17
C ILE A 169 -3.82 -2.60 16.81
N LEU A 170 -3.30 -1.62 16.06
CA LEU A 170 -3.04 -0.27 16.55
C LEU A 170 -4.34 0.43 16.93
N ALA A 171 -5.35 0.32 16.07
CA ALA A 171 -6.67 0.87 16.29
C ALA A 171 -7.31 0.32 17.57
N ARG A 172 -7.22 -0.99 17.79
CA ARG A 172 -7.69 -1.63 19.03
C ARG A 172 -6.96 -1.10 20.26
N GLY A 173 -5.64 -0.97 20.20
CA GLY A 173 -4.85 -0.42 21.31
C GLY A 173 -5.25 1.00 21.70
N PHE A 174 -5.43 1.90 20.72
CA PHE A 174 -5.89 3.27 21.00
C PHE A 174 -7.33 3.33 21.48
N LEU A 175 -8.20 2.44 21.00
CA LEU A 175 -9.58 2.37 21.47
C LEU A 175 -9.66 1.97 22.95
N GLU A 176 -8.85 1.00 23.38
CA GLU A 176 -8.73 0.58 24.78
C GLU A 176 -8.13 1.69 25.66
N CYS A 177 -7.23 2.50 25.09
CA CYS A 177 -6.58 3.60 25.79
C CYS A 177 -7.33 4.95 25.73
N LYS A 178 -8.54 5.01 25.14
CA LYS A 178 -9.25 6.28 24.85
C LYS A 178 -9.49 7.21 26.06
N ARG A 179 -9.48 6.66 27.29
CA ARG A 179 -9.65 7.43 28.54
C ARG A 179 -8.35 8.09 29.03
N TYR A 180 -7.21 7.70 28.47
CA TYR A 180 -5.87 8.02 28.98
C TYR A 180 -5.02 8.85 28.00
N ILE A 181 -5.55 9.15 26.82
CA ILE A 181 -4.90 9.97 25.80
C ILE A 181 -5.97 10.82 25.10
N SER A 182 -5.63 12.07 24.76
CA SER A 182 -6.60 12.94 24.11
C SER A 182 -6.85 12.52 22.64
N PRO A 183 -8.07 12.72 22.10
CA PRO A 183 -8.36 12.41 20.70
C PRO A 183 -7.45 13.15 19.70
N ALA A 184 -7.01 14.37 20.05
CA ALA A 184 -6.09 15.16 19.23
C ALA A 184 -4.69 14.54 19.17
N GLU A 185 -4.17 14.04 20.30
CA GLU A 185 -2.88 13.35 20.35
C GLU A 185 -2.91 12.02 19.60
N VAL A 186 -4.00 11.25 19.74
CA VAL A 186 -4.21 10.01 18.97
C VAL A 186 -4.21 10.31 17.48
N THR A 187 -4.96 11.33 17.06
CA THR A 187 -5.06 11.71 15.64
C THR A 187 -3.71 12.13 15.07
N ARG A 188 -2.97 13.00 15.78
CA ARG A 188 -1.62 13.40 15.39
C ARG A 188 -0.68 12.20 15.27
N PHE A 189 -0.68 11.30 16.27
CA PHE A 189 0.16 10.11 16.24
C PHE A 189 -0.19 9.20 15.06
N LEU A 190 -1.49 8.91 14.85
CA LEU A 190 -1.95 8.01 13.79
C LEU A 190 -1.67 8.59 12.40
N ASP A 191 -1.87 9.88 12.18
CA ASP A 191 -1.54 10.52 10.90
C ASP A 191 -0.05 10.36 10.57
N GLU A 192 0.84 10.64 11.53
CA GLU A 192 2.27 10.45 11.35
C GLU A 192 2.65 8.96 11.20
N HIS A 193 2.06 8.08 12.00
CA HIS A 193 2.35 6.65 12.02
C HIS A 193 1.95 5.98 10.70
N LEU A 194 0.74 6.25 10.23
CA LEU A 194 0.18 5.66 9.01
C LEU A 194 0.92 6.21 7.77
N ARG A 195 1.21 7.52 7.71
CA ARG A 195 2.01 8.10 6.62
C ARG A 195 3.40 7.46 6.54
N ALA A 196 4.08 7.30 7.68
CA ALA A 196 5.38 6.64 7.72
C ALA A 196 5.31 5.15 7.33
N ARG A 197 4.24 4.45 7.72
CA ARG A 197 4.00 3.05 7.33
C ARG A 197 3.79 2.92 5.83
N ILE A 198 2.96 3.78 5.21
CA ILE A 198 2.73 3.81 3.76
C ILE A 198 4.07 3.90 3.03
N GLY A 199 4.92 4.86 3.39
CA GLY A 199 6.23 5.03 2.77
C GLY A 199 7.18 3.85 2.98
N THR A 200 7.21 3.29 4.19
CA THR A 200 8.09 2.15 4.51
C THR A 200 7.68 0.90 3.72
N ARG A 201 6.37 0.63 3.66
CA ARG A 201 5.82 -0.49 2.90
C ARG A 201 6.07 -0.33 1.41
N LEU A 202 5.87 0.89 0.88
CA LEU A 202 6.07 1.18 -0.54
C LEU A 202 7.52 0.98 -1.01
N VAL A 203 8.51 1.36 -0.18
CA VAL A 203 9.94 1.10 -0.47
C VAL A 203 10.22 -0.40 -0.57
N ALA A 204 9.68 -1.19 0.36
CA ALA A 204 9.89 -2.63 0.37
C ALA A 204 9.19 -3.32 -0.81
N GLU A 205 7.91 -3.01 -1.03
CA GLU A 205 7.11 -3.56 -2.13
C GLU A 205 7.67 -3.19 -3.49
N GLN A 206 8.24 -1.97 -3.65
CA GLN A 206 8.90 -1.58 -4.89
C GLN A 206 10.06 -2.50 -5.24
N HIS A 207 10.98 -2.75 -4.30
CA HIS A 207 12.11 -3.63 -4.56
C HIS A 207 11.65 -5.07 -4.86
N ILE A 208 10.68 -5.57 -4.07
CA ILE A 208 10.09 -6.90 -4.28
C ILE A 208 9.49 -7.03 -5.68
N ALA A 209 8.70 -6.05 -6.12
CA ALA A 209 8.07 -6.06 -7.44
C ALA A 209 9.11 -5.97 -8.57
N LEU A 210 10.14 -5.12 -8.43
CA LEU A 210 11.23 -5.03 -9.40
C LEU A 210 12.03 -6.33 -9.51
N HIS A 211 12.28 -7.01 -8.39
CA HIS A 211 12.95 -8.31 -8.36
C HIS A 211 12.17 -9.37 -9.15
N PHE A 212 10.89 -9.59 -8.81
CA PHE A 212 10.08 -10.63 -9.46
C PHE A 212 9.83 -10.36 -10.95
N SER A 213 9.70 -9.09 -11.34
CA SER A 213 9.56 -8.70 -12.75
C SER A 213 10.85 -8.76 -13.57
N SER A 214 12.00 -9.03 -12.93
CA SER A 214 13.31 -9.09 -13.59
C SER A 214 13.91 -10.51 -13.65
N GLN A 215 13.17 -11.55 -13.23
CA GLN A 215 13.70 -12.93 -13.23
C GLN A 215 13.70 -13.58 -14.64
N PRO A 216 14.72 -14.38 -15.01
CA PRO A 216 14.83 -15.00 -16.34
C PRO A 216 13.78 -16.04 -16.69
N HIS A 217 13.20 -16.72 -15.68
CA HIS A 217 12.16 -17.74 -15.83
C HIS A 217 10.85 -17.21 -15.26
N TRP A 218 10.46 -16.04 -15.73
CA TRP A 218 9.30 -15.30 -15.25
C TRP A 218 8.02 -16.11 -15.43
N ASP A 219 7.35 -16.42 -14.33
CA ASP A 219 5.95 -16.82 -14.31
C ASP A 219 5.14 -15.53 -14.09
N PRO A 220 4.28 -15.12 -15.04
CA PRO A 220 3.39 -13.97 -14.87
C PRO A 220 2.58 -13.97 -13.57
N GLU A 221 2.23 -15.15 -13.07
CA GLU A 221 1.47 -15.29 -11.83
C GLU A 221 2.33 -15.15 -10.56
N ALA A 222 3.66 -15.20 -10.68
CA ALA A 222 4.57 -15.08 -9.54
C ALA A 222 4.89 -13.63 -9.15
N SER A 223 4.72 -12.68 -10.08
CA SER A 223 4.91 -11.25 -9.79
C SER A 223 3.70 -10.67 -9.06
N PRO A 224 3.90 -9.85 -8.00
CA PRO A 224 2.81 -9.08 -7.41
C PRO A 224 2.15 -8.14 -8.43
N THR A 225 2.92 -7.64 -9.41
CA THR A 225 2.41 -6.83 -10.54
C THR A 225 2.38 -7.63 -11.85
N PRO A 226 1.20 -7.78 -12.50
CA PRO A 226 1.10 -8.44 -13.80
C PRO A 226 1.87 -7.67 -14.87
N CYS A 227 2.77 -8.34 -15.59
CA CYS A 227 3.51 -7.77 -16.73
C CYS A 227 3.06 -8.44 -18.03
N PRO A 228 1.94 -8.03 -18.67
CA PRO A 228 1.54 -8.56 -19.98
C PRO A 228 2.55 -8.19 -21.09
N GLU A 229 2.34 -8.64 -22.33
CA GLU A 229 3.20 -8.35 -23.51
C GLU A 229 3.59 -6.86 -23.66
N TYR A 230 2.79 -5.94 -23.09
CA TYR A 230 3.09 -4.52 -22.95
C TYR A 230 3.10 -4.13 -21.46
N PRO A 231 4.23 -4.24 -20.75
CA PRO A 231 4.28 -3.94 -19.32
C PRO A 231 4.18 -2.42 -19.09
N SER A 232 3.05 -1.97 -18.56
CA SER A 232 2.90 -0.60 -18.04
C SER A 232 3.47 -0.45 -16.63
N PHE A 233 3.95 -1.52 -16.00
CA PHE A 233 4.40 -1.51 -14.61
C PHE A 233 5.89 -1.21 -14.44
N VAL A 234 6.20 -0.35 -13.47
CA VAL A 234 7.55 -0.11 -12.94
C VAL A 234 7.53 -0.40 -11.44
N GLY A 235 7.82 -1.64 -11.08
CA GLY A 235 7.63 -2.13 -9.72
C GLY A 235 6.15 -2.07 -9.35
N VAL A 236 5.78 -1.28 -8.34
CA VAL A 236 4.39 -1.09 -7.86
C VAL A 236 3.61 0.01 -8.60
N ILE A 237 4.28 0.76 -9.48
CA ILE A 237 3.66 1.85 -10.24
C ILE A 237 3.12 1.30 -11.55
N ASP A 238 1.87 1.62 -11.86
CA ASP A 238 1.32 1.49 -13.20
C ASP A 238 1.43 2.84 -13.91
N THR A 239 2.19 2.86 -15.00
CA THR A 239 2.47 4.06 -15.80
C THR A 239 1.29 4.48 -16.66
N ALA A 240 0.31 3.60 -16.87
CA ALA A 240 -0.90 3.84 -17.65
C ALA A 240 -2.16 3.41 -16.88
N LEU A 241 -2.21 3.71 -15.58
CA LEU A 241 -3.34 3.33 -14.72
C LEU A 241 -4.63 3.97 -15.25
N ARG A 242 -5.63 3.15 -15.57
CA ARG A 242 -6.98 3.58 -15.93
C ARG A 242 -7.89 3.59 -14.69
N PRO A 243 -8.27 4.76 -14.14
CA PRO A 243 -9.05 4.83 -12.91
C PRO A 243 -10.42 4.15 -13.03
N ALA A 244 -11.05 4.22 -14.21
CA ALA A 244 -12.37 3.62 -14.44
C ALA A 244 -12.39 2.12 -14.13
N THR A 245 -11.37 1.38 -14.55
CA THR A 245 -11.29 -0.07 -14.29
C THR A 245 -11.10 -0.39 -12.81
N VAL A 246 -10.35 0.44 -12.08
CA VAL A 246 -10.22 0.30 -10.62
C VAL A 246 -11.57 0.58 -9.94
N VAL A 247 -12.24 1.66 -10.33
CA VAL A 247 -13.58 2.02 -9.81
C VAL A 247 -14.59 0.90 -10.07
N GLU A 248 -14.64 0.34 -11.28
CA GLU A 248 -15.54 -0.77 -11.63
C GLU A 248 -15.28 -2.01 -10.77
N SER A 249 -14.00 -2.38 -10.59
CA SER A 249 -13.60 -3.51 -9.74
C SER A 249 -14.02 -3.30 -8.27
N CYS A 250 -13.67 -2.13 -7.71
CA CYS A 250 -14.06 -1.75 -6.35
C CYS A 250 -15.58 -1.72 -6.18
N ALA A 251 -16.31 -1.18 -7.16
CA ALA A 251 -17.76 -1.11 -7.16
C ALA A 251 -18.39 -2.50 -7.14
N GLY A 252 -17.91 -3.42 -7.99
CA GLY A 252 -18.35 -4.80 -8.01
C GLY A 252 -18.16 -5.48 -6.66
N PHE A 253 -16.94 -5.36 -6.09
CA PHE A 253 -16.61 -5.93 -4.79
C PHE A 253 -17.47 -5.36 -3.64
N VAL A 254 -17.63 -4.04 -3.56
CA VAL A 254 -18.42 -3.39 -2.50
C VAL A 254 -19.92 -3.68 -2.68
N ALA A 255 -20.39 -3.77 -3.92
CA ALA A 255 -21.77 -4.15 -4.22
C ALA A 255 -22.08 -5.58 -3.77
N ASP A 256 -21.15 -6.53 -3.93
CA ASP A 256 -21.29 -7.90 -3.42
C ASP A 256 -21.43 -7.90 -1.89
N ILE A 257 -20.64 -7.09 -1.18
CA ILE A 257 -20.74 -6.92 0.29
C ILE A 257 -22.11 -6.34 0.68
N CYS A 258 -22.59 -5.33 -0.06
CA CYS A 258 -23.91 -4.73 0.18
C CYS A 258 -25.04 -5.74 -0.02
N GLU A 259 -24.96 -6.55 -1.07
CA GLU A 259 -25.95 -7.56 -1.41
C GLU A 259 -26.01 -8.64 -0.33
N LEU A 260 -24.85 -9.11 0.15
CA LEU A 260 -24.78 -10.08 1.25
C LEU A 260 -25.33 -9.53 2.57
N ARG A 261 -25.08 -8.25 2.89
CA ARG A 261 -25.47 -7.66 4.18
C ARG A 261 -26.89 -7.10 4.21
N TYR A 262 -27.28 -6.41 3.15
CA TYR A 262 -28.54 -5.65 3.09
C TYR A 262 -29.55 -6.23 2.09
N GLY A 263 -29.18 -7.26 1.32
CA GLY A 263 -30.03 -7.81 0.26
C GLY A 263 -30.22 -6.89 -0.94
N VAL A 264 -29.44 -5.80 -1.02
CA VAL A 264 -29.55 -4.78 -2.07
C VAL A 264 -28.18 -4.54 -2.69
N ARG A 265 -28.13 -4.52 -4.02
CA ARG A 265 -26.95 -4.19 -4.81
C ARG A 265 -27.06 -2.76 -5.35
N PRO A 266 -26.29 -1.77 -4.84
CA PRO A 266 -26.34 -0.40 -5.34
C PRO A 266 -25.88 -0.29 -6.79
N LEU A 267 -26.46 0.67 -7.51
CA LEU A 267 -26.06 0.99 -8.88
C LEU A 267 -24.95 2.03 -8.88
N LEU A 268 -24.01 1.90 -9.82
CA LEU A 268 -22.94 2.85 -10.05
C LEU A 268 -22.88 3.25 -11.53
N TYR A 269 -22.67 4.53 -11.79
CA TYR A 269 -22.49 5.10 -13.12
C TYR A 269 -21.19 5.90 -13.17
N ILE A 270 -20.37 5.69 -14.21
CA ILE A 270 -19.12 6.42 -14.42
C ILE A 270 -19.32 7.45 -15.54
N ASP A 271 -19.00 8.71 -15.28
CA ASP A 271 -19.01 9.80 -16.26
C ASP A 271 -17.67 10.57 -16.32
N GLY A 272 -17.58 11.57 -17.20
CA GLY A 272 -16.35 12.32 -17.47
C GLY A 272 -15.50 11.65 -18.55
N GLN A 273 -14.23 11.37 -18.24
CA GLN A 273 -13.24 10.78 -19.16
C GLN A 273 -12.77 9.40 -18.66
N PRO A 274 -13.54 8.33 -18.87
CA PRO A 274 -13.22 6.99 -18.36
C PRO A 274 -11.97 6.36 -19.00
N ASP A 275 -11.61 6.80 -20.20
CA ASP A 275 -10.42 6.34 -20.92
C ASP A 275 -9.12 7.04 -20.48
N ALA A 276 -9.21 8.01 -19.58
CA ALA A 276 -8.03 8.71 -19.06
C ALA A 276 -7.08 7.75 -18.35
N THR A 277 -5.77 7.92 -18.58
CA THR A 277 -4.72 7.19 -17.87
C THR A 277 -3.75 8.14 -17.21
N PHE A 278 -3.12 7.70 -16.12
CA PHE A 278 -2.08 8.46 -15.43
C PHE A 278 -1.12 7.52 -14.70
N ALA A 279 0.10 7.96 -14.43
CA ALA A 279 1.07 7.14 -13.70
C ALA A 279 0.82 7.22 -12.19
N SER A 280 0.51 6.10 -11.52
CA SER A 280 0.23 6.06 -10.08
C SER A 280 0.39 4.66 -9.48
N VAL A 281 0.22 4.54 -8.17
CA VAL A 281 0.24 3.27 -7.43
C VAL A 281 -1.19 2.71 -7.35
N PRO A 282 -1.55 1.64 -8.09
CA PRO A 282 -2.93 1.17 -8.19
C PRO A 282 -3.53 0.77 -6.85
N MET A 283 -2.75 0.13 -5.98
CA MET A 283 -3.19 -0.29 -4.64
C MET A 283 -3.67 0.88 -3.77
N HIS A 284 -3.09 2.08 -3.93
CA HIS A 284 -3.52 3.25 -3.18
C HIS A 284 -4.89 3.73 -3.67
N LEU A 285 -5.09 3.79 -4.99
CA LEU A 285 -6.37 4.15 -5.57
C LEU A 285 -7.46 3.15 -5.20
N GLU A 286 -7.16 1.85 -5.30
CA GLU A 286 -8.07 0.76 -4.95
C GLU A 286 -8.52 0.85 -3.49
N TYR A 287 -7.59 1.09 -2.55
CA TYR A 287 -7.93 1.27 -1.14
C TYR A 287 -8.89 2.46 -0.94
N ILE A 288 -8.51 3.65 -1.44
CA ILE A 288 -9.30 4.87 -1.26
C ILE A 288 -10.70 4.69 -1.85
N VAL A 289 -10.80 4.24 -3.11
CA VAL A 289 -12.07 4.09 -3.81
C VAL A 289 -12.95 3.04 -3.13
N THR A 290 -12.38 1.93 -2.66
CA THR A 290 -13.13 0.92 -1.89
C THR A 290 -13.75 1.52 -0.63
N GLU A 291 -12.98 2.29 0.16
CA GLU A 291 -13.50 2.95 1.37
C GLU A 291 -14.57 4.00 1.04
N MET A 292 -14.36 4.81 -0.01
CA MET A 292 -15.35 5.82 -0.42
C MET A 292 -16.64 5.18 -0.91
N LEU A 293 -16.55 4.10 -1.70
CA LEU A 293 -17.71 3.38 -2.20
C LEU A 293 -18.47 2.66 -1.09
N LYS A 294 -17.78 2.08 -0.08
CA LYS A 294 -18.46 1.51 1.11
C LYS A 294 -19.34 2.56 1.79
N ASN A 295 -18.80 3.77 2.00
CA ASN A 295 -19.55 4.86 2.62
C ASN A 295 -20.73 5.32 1.76
N ALA A 296 -20.49 5.59 0.46
CA ALA A 296 -21.52 6.04 -0.47
C ALA A 296 -22.66 5.02 -0.64
N PHE A 297 -22.31 3.73 -0.80
CA PHE A 297 -23.26 2.64 -0.98
C PHE A 297 -24.09 2.42 0.29
N ARG A 298 -23.42 2.39 1.45
CA ARG A 298 -24.11 2.30 2.75
C ARG A 298 -25.11 3.44 2.92
N ALA A 299 -24.69 4.68 2.73
CA ALA A 299 -25.55 5.85 2.88
C ALA A 299 -26.76 5.80 1.93
N THR A 300 -26.54 5.36 0.68
CA THR A 300 -27.59 5.19 -0.34
C THR A 300 -28.62 4.14 0.08
N ILE A 301 -28.16 2.98 0.59
CA ILE A 301 -29.03 1.88 1.05
C ILE A 301 -29.82 2.29 2.29
N GLU A 302 -29.16 2.84 3.31
CA GLU A 302 -29.79 3.22 4.58
C GLU A 302 -30.88 4.29 4.36
N ASN A 303 -30.69 5.19 3.40
CA ASN A 303 -31.67 6.20 3.01
C ASN A 303 -32.66 5.74 1.93
N LYS A 304 -32.61 4.47 1.51
CA LYS A 304 -33.50 3.86 0.50
C LYS A 304 -33.54 4.64 -0.82
N SER A 305 -32.41 5.26 -1.18
CA SER A 305 -32.28 5.98 -2.44
C SER A 305 -32.21 5.00 -3.61
N LYS A 306 -32.90 5.35 -4.70
CA LYS A 306 -32.89 4.57 -5.95
C LYS A 306 -31.94 5.14 -7.00
N GLU A 307 -31.36 6.31 -6.72
CA GLU A 307 -30.43 6.98 -7.61
C GLU A 307 -29.08 6.25 -7.58
N PRO A 308 -28.41 6.08 -8.74
CA PRO A 308 -27.08 5.49 -8.77
C PRO A 308 -26.06 6.43 -8.10
N VAL A 309 -25.03 5.83 -7.50
CA VAL A 309 -23.82 6.56 -7.14
C VAL A 309 -23.08 6.92 -8.43
N VAL A 310 -22.74 8.18 -8.60
CA VAL A 310 -22.08 8.68 -9.81
C VAL A 310 -20.60 8.93 -9.52
N VAL A 311 -19.72 8.34 -10.32
CA VAL A 311 -18.28 8.55 -10.25
C VAL A 311 -17.81 9.31 -11.49
N THR A 312 -17.39 10.56 -11.31
CA THR A 312 -16.85 11.40 -12.38
C THR A 312 -15.33 11.35 -12.38
N ILE A 313 -14.74 10.96 -13.51
CA ILE A 313 -13.29 10.95 -13.71
C ILE A 313 -12.90 12.15 -14.56
N ALA A 314 -12.03 13.01 -14.04
CA ALA A 314 -11.52 14.17 -14.74
C ALA A 314 -9.98 14.24 -14.60
N PRO A 315 -9.20 13.96 -15.65
CA PRO A 315 -7.75 14.16 -15.60
C PRO A 315 -7.43 15.64 -15.38
N GLU A 316 -6.36 15.92 -14.65
CA GLU A 316 -5.89 17.28 -14.47
C GLU A 316 -5.33 17.84 -15.78
N PRO A 317 -5.51 19.14 -16.07
CA PRO A 317 -4.90 19.75 -17.24
C PRO A 317 -3.38 19.64 -17.16
N PRO A 318 -2.67 19.49 -18.29
CA PRO A 318 -1.20 19.40 -18.30
C PRO A 318 -0.58 20.62 -17.61
N LEU A 319 0.42 20.37 -16.76
CA LEU A 319 1.18 21.44 -16.10
C LEU A 319 1.92 22.28 -17.17
N PRO A 320 2.08 23.60 -16.96
CA PRO A 320 2.98 24.40 -17.77
C PRO A 320 4.40 23.82 -17.75
N GLU A 321 5.12 23.84 -18.88
CA GLU A 321 6.44 23.18 -19.07
C GLU A 321 7.48 23.49 -17.98
N THR A 322 7.36 24.63 -17.29
CA THR A 322 8.26 25.10 -16.23
C THR A 322 8.13 24.38 -14.87
N GLU A 323 7.06 23.61 -14.61
CA GLU A 323 6.87 22.89 -13.33
C GLU A 323 7.07 21.36 -13.45
N ILE A 324 7.56 20.90 -14.59
CA ILE A 324 7.85 19.49 -14.83
C ILE A 324 9.09 19.10 -14.02
N LEU A 325 8.97 18.07 -13.17
CA LEU A 325 10.11 17.50 -12.46
C LEU A 325 11.01 16.78 -13.46
N ASN A 326 12.11 17.40 -13.89
CA ASN A 326 13.09 16.75 -14.76
C ASN A 326 13.88 15.69 -13.98
N ILE A 327 13.39 14.45 -13.99
CA ILE A 327 14.08 13.32 -13.38
C ILE A 327 15.22 12.91 -14.31
N LYS A 328 16.48 13.14 -13.89
CA LYS A 328 17.66 12.67 -14.64
C LYS A 328 17.73 11.15 -14.61
N GLY A 329 17.79 10.51 -15.79
CA GLY A 329 18.15 9.11 -15.92
C GLY A 329 19.58 8.83 -15.38
N PRO A 330 19.90 7.57 -15.06
CA PRO A 330 21.21 7.19 -14.49
C PRO A 330 22.38 7.67 -15.35
N ASP A 331 23.42 8.21 -14.71
CA ASP A 331 24.50 8.96 -15.37
C ASP A 331 25.54 8.10 -16.11
N LYS A 332 25.43 6.76 -16.12
CA LYS A 332 26.43 5.88 -16.73
C LYS A 332 25.81 4.72 -17.50
N GLU A 333 26.11 4.67 -18.81
CA GLU A 333 25.96 3.47 -19.64
C GLU A 333 27.00 2.44 -19.20
N ILE A 334 26.56 1.27 -18.72
CA ILE A 334 27.43 0.15 -18.43
C ILE A 334 26.81 -1.11 -19.05
N GLY A 335 27.36 -1.54 -20.18
CA GLY A 335 27.02 -2.80 -20.85
C GLY A 335 26.15 -2.67 -22.11
N PRO A 336 25.71 -3.80 -22.71
CA PRO A 336 25.00 -3.82 -23.99
C PRO A 336 23.51 -3.38 -23.89
N PHE A 337 23.09 -2.86 -22.74
CA PHE A 337 21.72 -2.41 -22.52
C PHE A 337 21.59 -0.95 -22.97
N ARG A 338 20.84 -0.75 -24.06
CA ARG A 338 20.58 0.55 -24.66
C ARG A 338 19.75 1.45 -23.73
N ASN A 339 20.00 2.77 -23.79
CA ASN A 339 19.22 3.82 -23.12
C ASN A 339 17.70 3.75 -23.40
N ASP A 340 17.28 2.99 -24.41
CA ASP A 340 15.90 2.74 -24.82
C ASP A 340 15.00 2.09 -23.72
N ALA A 341 15.57 1.59 -22.61
CA ALA A 341 14.84 0.94 -21.53
C ALA A 341 14.06 1.91 -20.61
N ILE A 342 14.44 3.19 -20.59
CA ILE A 342 13.69 4.24 -19.90
C ILE A 342 12.96 5.04 -20.96
N ARG A 343 11.86 4.50 -21.50
CA ARG A 343 10.92 5.34 -22.24
C ARG A 343 10.32 6.37 -21.27
N PRO A 344 10.16 7.64 -21.67
CA PRO A 344 9.38 8.61 -20.92
C PRO A 344 8.06 7.98 -20.47
N LEU A 345 7.61 8.31 -19.27
CA LEU A 345 6.28 7.90 -18.81
C LEU A 345 5.24 8.37 -19.85
N ASP A 346 4.29 7.51 -20.20
CA ASP A 346 3.25 7.86 -21.17
C ASP A 346 2.48 9.09 -20.65
N ASP A 347 2.47 10.13 -21.47
CA ASP A 347 2.33 11.55 -21.12
C ASP A 347 0.86 11.97 -20.87
N ASN A 348 0.10 11.24 -20.04
CA ASN A 348 -1.37 11.34 -20.13
C ASN A 348 -2.11 12.15 -19.05
N ALA A 349 -1.55 12.44 -17.87
CA ALA A 349 -2.07 13.51 -17.00
C ALA A 349 -1.11 13.77 -15.83
N PRO A 350 -0.90 15.03 -15.41
CA PRO A 350 -0.16 15.34 -14.17
C PRO A 350 -0.91 14.89 -12.90
N GLY A 351 -2.15 14.41 -13.04
CA GLY A 351 -2.99 13.90 -11.97
C GLY A 351 -4.40 13.60 -12.45
N VAL A 352 -5.24 13.14 -11.54
CA VAL A 352 -6.68 12.92 -11.78
C VAL A 352 -7.49 13.41 -10.60
N THR A 353 -8.62 14.03 -10.89
CA THR A 353 -9.68 14.30 -9.91
C THR A 353 -10.83 13.33 -10.15
N ILE A 354 -11.21 12.60 -9.11
CA ILE A 354 -12.32 11.65 -9.10
C ILE A 354 -13.37 12.18 -8.13
N ARG A 355 -14.58 12.45 -8.62
CA ARG A 355 -15.71 12.83 -7.78
C ARG A 355 -16.63 11.62 -7.59
N ILE A 356 -16.89 11.24 -6.34
CA ILE A 356 -17.86 10.20 -5.98
C ILE A 356 -19.06 10.89 -5.36
N ARG A 357 -20.22 10.80 -6.00
CA ARG A 357 -21.46 11.45 -5.59
C ARG A 357 -22.52 10.41 -5.24
N ASP A 358 -23.08 10.52 -4.06
CA ASP A 358 -24.24 9.74 -3.63
C ASP A 358 -25.51 10.60 -3.48
N ARG A 359 -26.65 9.91 -3.36
CA ARG A 359 -27.94 10.47 -2.90
C ARG A 359 -28.34 9.83 -1.58
N GLY A 360 -27.38 9.61 -0.70
CA GLY A 360 -27.51 8.91 0.57
C GLY A 360 -27.87 9.80 1.75
N GLY A 361 -28.63 10.87 1.52
CA GLY A 361 -29.17 11.72 2.61
C GLY A 361 -28.16 12.68 3.26
N GLY A 362 -26.88 12.66 2.87
CA GLY A 362 -25.86 13.60 3.34
C GLY A 362 -25.47 13.44 4.82
N ILE A 363 -24.33 14.03 5.18
CA ILE A 363 -23.77 14.04 6.53
C ILE A 363 -24.40 15.19 7.35
N PRO A 364 -24.92 14.93 8.57
CA PRO A 364 -25.42 15.98 9.46
C PRO A 364 -24.35 17.04 9.80
N PRO A 365 -24.70 18.34 9.88
CA PRO A 365 -23.72 19.41 10.13
C PRO A 365 -22.93 19.27 11.44
N HIS A 366 -23.53 18.66 12.47
CA HIS A 366 -22.85 18.41 13.75
C HIS A 366 -21.89 17.19 13.71
N VAL A 367 -22.07 16.29 12.73
CA VAL A 367 -21.20 15.14 12.50
C VAL A 367 -20.01 15.50 11.60
N LEU A 368 -20.22 16.39 10.63
CA LEU A 368 -19.25 16.73 9.59
C LEU A 368 -17.84 17.08 10.12
N PRO A 369 -17.66 17.84 11.23
CA PRO A 369 -16.32 18.12 11.77
C PRO A 369 -15.55 16.88 12.26
N ASN A 370 -16.26 15.78 12.57
CA ASN A 370 -15.70 14.60 13.22
C ASN A 370 -15.34 13.48 12.23
N ILE A 371 -15.70 13.59 10.95
CA ILE A 371 -15.52 12.49 9.97
C ILE A 371 -14.05 12.13 9.72
N TRP A 372 -13.13 13.03 10.05
CA TRP A 372 -11.69 12.85 9.94
C TRP A 372 -11.04 12.34 11.22
N SER A 373 -11.79 12.24 12.32
CA SER A 373 -11.28 11.74 13.58
C SER A 373 -11.17 10.22 13.50
N TYR A 374 -10.01 9.67 13.86
CA TYR A 374 -9.86 8.23 14.00
C TYR A 374 -10.81 7.70 15.09
N SER A 375 -11.28 6.47 14.89
CA SER A 375 -12.26 5.82 15.77
C SER A 375 -13.65 6.46 15.78
N PHE A 376 -13.89 7.49 14.95
CA PHE A 376 -15.23 8.04 14.75
C PHE A 376 -16.00 7.20 13.74
N THR A 377 -17.18 6.72 14.14
CA THR A 377 -18.09 5.98 13.27
C THR A 377 -19.53 6.28 13.65
N THR A 378 -20.41 6.37 12.66
CA THR A 378 -21.87 6.44 12.83
C THR A 378 -22.51 5.05 12.84
N PHE A 379 -21.71 3.99 12.91
CA PHE A 379 -22.15 2.61 13.03
C PHE A 379 -22.34 2.25 14.51
N SER A 380 -23.47 1.60 14.84
CA SER A 380 -23.80 1.14 16.20
C SER A 380 -23.44 -0.34 16.35
N ASP A 381 -22.95 -0.77 17.52
CA ASP A 381 -22.69 -2.20 17.82
C ASP A 381 -23.98 -3.06 17.72
N GLU A 382 -25.16 -2.44 17.83
CA GLU A 382 -26.47 -3.10 17.67
C GLU A 382 -26.79 -3.49 16.21
N ASP A 383 -26.06 -2.94 15.23
CA ASP A 383 -26.19 -3.26 13.80
C ASP A 383 -25.29 -4.45 13.37
N GLU A 384 -24.63 -5.12 14.33
CA GLU A 384 -23.88 -6.37 14.12
C GLU A 384 -24.82 -7.60 14.09
N MET A 385 -24.62 -8.50 13.12
CA MET A 385 -25.41 -9.73 13.01
C MET A 385 -25.14 -10.65 14.23
N PRO A 386 -26.17 -11.28 14.83
CA PRO A 386 -25.95 -12.24 15.91
C PRO A 386 -25.16 -13.44 15.37
N GLY A 387 -23.90 -13.57 15.82
CA GLY A 387 -22.99 -14.65 15.43
C GLY A 387 -21.70 -14.19 14.71
N SER A 388 -21.61 -12.92 14.29
CA SER A 388 -20.33 -12.32 13.88
C SER A 388 -19.62 -11.87 15.15
N SER A 389 -18.69 -12.68 15.64
CA SER A 389 -17.85 -12.28 16.77
C SER A 389 -17.09 -11.01 16.38
N GLY A 390 -16.95 -10.03 17.28
CA GLY A 390 -16.30 -8.70 17.09
C GLY A 390 -14.82 -8.69 16.66
N SER A 391 -14.39 -9.74 15.95
CA SER A 391 -13.13 -9.95 15.24
C SER A 391 -13.24 -9.61 13.75
N ASP A 392 -14.42 -9.69 13.13
CA ASP A 392 -14.59 -9.53 11.67
C ASP A 392 -14.36 -8.09 11.17
N GLY A 393 -14.73 -7.08 11.96
CA GLY A 393 -14.46 -5.67 11.64
C GLY A 393 -12.97 -5.31 11.65
N LEU A 394 -12.13 -6.11 12.33
CA LEU A 394 -10.69 -5.88 12.45
C LEU A 394 -9.87 -6.58 11.36
N HIS A 395 -10.31 -7.75 10.88
CA HIS A 395 -9.65 -8.42 9.74
C HIS A 395 -9.84 -7.69 8.40
N ALA A 396 -10.85 -6.82 8.31
CA ALA A 396 -11.13 -5.98 7.15
C ALA A 396 -10.04 -4.93 6.85
N LEU A 397 -9.23 -4.56 7.86
CA LEU A 397 -8.16 -3.54 7.73
C LEU A 397 -6.81 -4.15 7.36
N SER A 398 -6.68 -5.46 7.47
CA SER A 398 -5.43 -6.20 7.32
C SER A 398 -5.01 -6.36 5.87
N ASN A 399 -5.97 -6.63 4.98
CA ASN A 399 -5.69 -7.00 3.60
C ASN A 399 -6.54 -6.19 2.63
N ALA A 400 -5.90 -5.28 1.88
CA ALA A 400 -6.45 -4.72 0.65
C ALA A 400 -6.66 -5.77 -0.47
N GLY A 401 -6.71 -7.07 -0.15
CA GLY A 401 -6.79 -8.17 -1.12
C GLY A 401 -7.34 -9.50 -0.56
N SER A 402 -8.05 -9.50 0.57
CA SER A 402 -8.64 -10.75 1.11
C SER A 402 -10.04 -10.54 1.68
N GLY A 403 -11.03 -10.46 0.79
CA GLY A 403 -12.28 -11.23 0.80
C GLY A 403 -13.21 -11.28 2.02
N VAL A 404 -12.86 -10.68 3.16
CA VAL A 404 -13.73 -10.60 4.34
C VAL A 404 -13.60 -9.18 4.87
N SER A 405 -14.42 -8.27 4.32
CA SER A 405 -14.49 -6.88 4.78
C SER A 405 -15.92 -6.54 5.18
N SER A 406 -16.10 -6.14 6.44
CA SER A 406 -17.34 -5.49 6.90
C SER A 406 -17.52 -4.14 6.19
N ILE A 407 -18.75 -3.83 5.79
CA ILE A 407 -19.10 -2.55 5.13
C ILE A 407 -18.87 -1.33 6.04
N ALA A 408 -18.93 -1.53 7.36
CA ALA A 408 -18.60 -0.53 8.37
C ALA A 408 -17.48 -1.08 9.28
N GLY A 409 -16.44 -0.28 9.46
CA GLY A 409 -15.25 -0.64 10.25
C GLY A 409 -15.05 0.27 11.46
N LEU A 410 -13.85 0.21 12.04
CA LEU A 410 -13.45 0.94 13.26
C LEU A 410 -13.40 2.47 13.13
N GLY A 411 -13.92 3.10 12.06
CA GLY A 411 -13.79 4.55 11.86
C GLY A 411 -12.41 5.01 11.40
N TYR A 412 -11.70 4.17 10.63
CA TYR A 412 -10.36 4.48 10.09
C TYR A 412 -10.36 4.73 8.57
N GLY A 413 -11.44 4.38 7.85
CA GLY A 413 -11.48 4.41 6.38
C GLY A 413 -11.24 5.79 5.78
N LEU A 414 -12.02 6.81 6.19
CA LEU A 414 -11.88 8.18 5.71
C LEU A 414 -10.50 8.81 6.02
N PRO A 415 -10.03 8.85 7.29
CA PRO A 415 -8.75 9.48 7.59
C PRO A 415 -7.56 8.75 6.95
N LEU A 416 -7.59 7.41 6.87
CA LEU A 416 -6.53 6.65 6.19
C LEU A 416 -6.56 6.87 4.67
N SER A 417 -7.75 6.95 4.06
CA SER A 417 -7.89 7.32 2.65
C SER A 417 -7.29 8.69 2.36
N ARG A 418 -7.51 9.67 3.26
CA ARG A 418 -6.89 10.99 3.16
C ARG A 418 -5.37 10.89 3.25
N ALA A 419 -4.83 10.10 4.18
CA ALA A 419 -3.39 9.90 4.31
C ALA A 419 -2.76 9.28 3.04
N TYR A 420 -3.43 8.32 2.39
CA TYR A 420 -2.99 7.77 1.10
C TYR A 420 -3.02 8.81 -0.03
N ALA A 421 -4.08 9.61 -0.13
CA ALA A 421 -4.22 10.63 -1.17
C ALA A 421 -3.18 11.75 -1.01
N GLU A 422 -2.96 12.23 0.22
CA GLU A 422 -2.00 13.29 0.53
C GLU A 422 -0.54 12.85 0.47
N TYR A 423 -0.25 11.53 0.51
CA TYR A 423 1.12 11.01 0.57
C TYR A 423 1.99 11.55 -0.59
N PHE A 424 1.43 11.64 -1.79
CA PHE A 424 2.08 12.22 -2.98
C PHE A 424 1.53 13.59 -3.38
N GLY A 425 0.95 14.33 -2.42
CA GLY A 425 0.49 15.71 -2.63
C GLY A 425 -0.87 15.84 -3.33
N GLY A 426 -1.69 14.79 -3.32
CA GLY A 426 -3.12 14.85 -3.62
C GLY A 426 -3.95 15.32 -2.42
N GLY A 427 -5.21 14.90 -2.35
CA GLY A 427 -6.08 15.21 -1.21
C GLY A 427 -7.50 14.66 -1.37
N ILE A 428 -8.28 14.74 -0.29
CA ILE A 428 -9.71 14.41 -0.29
C ILE A 428 -10.48 15.59 0.30
N ALA A 429 -11.49 16.06 -0.42
CA ALA A 429 -12.47 17.03 0.06
C ALA A 429 -13.87 16.41 0.08
N VAL A 430 -14.70 16.82 1.03
CA VAL A 430 -16.06 16.30 1.21
C VAL A 430 -17.03 17.47 1.27
N GLU A 431 -18.02 17.46 0.39
CA GLU A 431 -19.11 18.42 0.36
C GLU A 431 -20.42 17.68 0.61
N SER A 432 -21.06 17.99 1.74
CA SER A 432 -22.29 17.34 2.16
C SER A 432 -23.48 18.28 2.05
N LEU A 433 -24.49 17.85 1.30
CA LEU A 433 -25.80 18.48 1.26
C LEU A 433 -26.73 17.68 2.18
N TYR A 434 -26.86 18.12 3.43
CA TYR A 434 -27.65 17.40 4.42
C TYR A 434 -29.11 17.23 3.97
N ARG A 435 -29.63 16.00 4.11
CA ARG A 435 -30.90 15.47 3.59
C ARG A 435 -30.96 15.27 2.07
N TRP A 436 -29.84 15.37 1.37
CA TRP A 436 -29.77 15.20 -0.08
C TRP A 436 -28.73 14.16 -0.51
N GLY A 437 -27.47 14.36 -0.16
CA GLY A 437 -26.38 13.49 -0.58
C GLY A 437 -25.01 14.08 -0.26
N THR A 438 -23.97 13.33 -0.60
CA THR A 438 -22.57 13.72 -0.37
C THR A 438 -21.77 13.64 -1.66
N ASP A 439 -20.95 14.64 -1.92
CA ASP A 439 -19.92 14.65 -2.95
C ASP A 439 -18.54 14.52 -2.30
N VAL A 440 -17.78 13.50 -2.67
CA VAL A 440 -16.38 13.33 -2.26
C VAL A 440 -15.49 13.61 -3.47
N TYR A 441 -14.53 14.51 -3.32
CA TYR A 441 -13.55 14.88 -4.33
C TYR A 441 -12.19 14.31 -3.95
N LEU A 442 -11.74 13.28 -4.67
CA LEU A 442 -10.40 12.71 -4.56
C LEU A 442 -9.50 13.32 -5.63
N ARG A 443 -8.40 13.94 -5.20
CA ARG A 443 -7.34 14.42 -6.09
C ARG A 443 -6.10 13.56 -5.90
N LEU A 444 -5.53 13.06 -7.00
CA LEU A 444 -4.27 12.32 -7.00
C LEU A 444 -3.32 12.94 -8.02
N LYS A 445 -2.07 13.15 -7.63
CA LYS A 445 -1.01 13.57 -8.54
C LYS A 445 -0.41 12.36 -9.26
N GLY A 446 -0.15 12.53 -10.54
CA GLY A 446 0.62 11.61 -11.35
C GLY A 446 2.13 11.85 -11.19
N ILE A 447 2.91 10.93 -11.73
CA ILE A 447 4.35 11.11 -11.90
C ILE A 447 4.54 12.04 -13.11
N GLY A 448 5.14 13.21 -12.91
CA GLY A 448 5.49 14.12 -14.01
C GLY A 448 6.48 13.49 -15.01
N LYS A 449 6.82 14.21 -16.09
CA LYS A 449 7.67 13.66 -17.16
C LYS A 449 9.05 13.24 -16.66
N ILE A 450 9.58 12.14 -17.21
CA ILE A 450 11.00 11.78 -17.11
C ILE A 450 11.66 12.24 -18.41
N ASP A 451 12.69 13.09 -18.34
CA ASP A 451 13.39 13.60 -19.52
C ASP A 451 14.21 12.49 -20.21
N ASP A 452 14.09 12.40 -21.53
CA ASP A 452 15.09 11.74 -22.37
C ASP A 452 16.36 12.60 -22.42
N LYS A 453 17.50 12.06 -22.00
CA LYS A 453 18.79 12.68 -22.37
C LYS A 453 18.92 12.57 -23.90
N LYS A 454 18.88 13.71 -24.58
CA LYS A 454 19.27 13.85 -25.99
C LYS A 454 20.70 13.41 -26.24
#